data_AF-A0A3C0W7G4-F1
#
_entry.id   AF-A0A3C0W7G4-F1
#
_cell.length_a   1.000
_cell.length_b   1.000
_cell.length_c   1.000
_cell.angle_alpha   90.00
_cell.angle_beta   90.00
_cell.angle_gamma   90.00
#
_symmetry.space_group_name_H-M   'P 1'
#
loop_
_entity.id
_entity.type
_entity.pdbx_description
1 polymer ?
#
loop_
_entity_poly.entity_id
_entity_poly.type
_entity_poly.pdbx_seq_one_letter_code
_entity_poly.pdbx_strand_id
1 'polypeptide(L)' 'EAAALALGPDQHQRLIRAAEAAARGRPALAGLDLRIDMVTLAPGRFPRHLRGVISTGADRP' A
#
# COMPACT_ATOMS: atom_id res chain seq x y z
N GLU A 1 4.85 2.59 15.81
CA GLU A 1 4.79 3.85 15.02
C GLU A 1 3.35 4.07 14.57
N ALA A 2 2.80 5.27 14.74
CA ALA A 2 1.40 5.57 14.37
C ALA A 2 1.12 5.47 12.85
N ALA A 3 2.14 5.63 12.01
CA ALA A 3 1.97 5.64 10.56
C ALA A 3 1.54 4.28 9.98
N ALA A 4 2.05 3.16 10.51
CA ALA A 4 1.59 1.83 10.10
C ALA A 4 0.11 1.58 10.44
N LEU A 5 -0.41 2.24 11.48
CA LEU A 5 -1.82 2.19 11.87
C LEU A 5 -2.73 3.07 11.00
N ALA A 6 -2.16 3.94 10.15
CA ALA A 6 -2.94 4.81 9.29
C ALA A 6 -3.55 4.07 8.08
N LEU A 7 -2.95 2.95 7.67
CA LEU A 7 -3.48 2.09 6.62
C LEU A 7 -4.51 1.12 7.22
N GLY A 8 -5.76 1.58 7.31
CA GLY A 8 -6.87 0.73 7.70
C GLY A 8 -7.31 -0.27 6.61
N PRO A 9 -8.14 -1.26 6.94
CA PRO A 9 -8.56 -2.32 6.01
C PRO A 9 -9.22 -1.79 4.73
N ASP A 10 -10.16 -0.86 4.87
CA ASP A 10 -10.88 -0.28 3.72
C ASP A 10 -9.94 0.52 2.81
N GLN A 11 -8.97 1.23 3.39
CA GLN A 11 -7.98 1.97 2.61
C GLN A 11 -7.08 1.00 1.84
N HIS A 12 -6.64 -0.08 2.48
CA HIS A 12 -5.84 -1.12 1.83
C HIS A 12 -6.60 -1.75 0.65
N GLN A 13 -7.86 -2.13 0.85
CA GLN A 13 -8.69 -2.69 -0.21
C GLN A 13 -8.89 -1.71 -1.38
N ARG A 14 -9.06 -0.42 -1.10
CA ARG A 14 -9.17 0.61 -2.14
C ARG A 14 -7.89 0.74 -2.96
N LEU A 15 -6.72 0.66 -2.32
CA LEU A 15 -5.43 0.69 -3.02
C LEU A 15 -5.25 -0.54 -3.91
N ILE A 16 -5.63 -1.73 -3.45
CA ILE A 16 -5.62 -2.95 -4.27
C ILE A 16 -6.50 -2.77 -5.51
N ARG A 17 -7.75 -2.32 -5.33
CA ARG A 17 -8.68 -2.09 -6.45
C ARG A 17 -8.17 -1.07 -7.44
N ALA A 18 -7.54 0.01 -6.95
CA ALA A 18 -6.94 1.03 -7.80
C ALA A 18 -5.76 0.47 -8.61
N ALA A 19 -4.92 -0.36 -7.99
CA ALA A 19 -3.80 -1.00 -8.68
C ALA A 19 -4.27 -2.00 -9.74
N GLU A 20 -5.26 -2.85 -9.43
CA GLU A 20 -5.90 -3.74 -10.41
C GLU A 20 -6.46 -2.94 -11.59
N ALA A 21 -7.11 -1.81 -11.32
CA ALA A 21 -7.64 -0.93 -12.36
C ALA A 21 -6.55 -0.30 -13.23
N ALA A 22 -5.45 0.14 -12.62
CA ALA A 22 -4.31 0.68 -13.35
C ALA A 22 -3.63 -0.39 -14.23
N ALA A 23 -3.55 -1.63 -13.75
CA ALA A 23 -2.97 -2.75 -14.49
C ALA A 23 -3.80 -3.16 -15.71
N ARG A 24 -5.14 -3.11 -15.64
CA ARG A 24 -6.03 -3.48 -16.76
C ARG A 24 -5.74 -2.73 -18.06
N GLY A 25 -5.35 -1.46 -17.97
CA GLY A 25 -5.04 -0.63 -19.14
C GLY A 25 -3.59 -0.74 -19.63
N ARG A 26 -2.75 -1.58 -19.01
CA ARG A 26 -1.29 -1.56 -19.21
C ARG A 26 -0.75 -2.99 -19.32
N PRO A 27 -0.66 -3.56 -20.53
CA PRO A 27 -0.16 -4.92 -20.75
C PRO A 27 1.24 -5.17 -20.16
N ALA A 28 2.09 -4.14 -20.12
CA ALA A 28 3.42 -4.23 -19.52
C ALA A 28 3.43 -4.49 -18.00
N LEU A 29 2.30 -4.28 -17.33
CA LEU A 29 2.12 -4.60 -15.91
C LEU A 29 1.49 -5.98 -15.70
N ALA A 30 1.08 -6.66 -16.77
CA ALA A 30 0.50 -8.00 -16.68
C ALA A 30 1.56 -8.98 -16.16
N GLY A 31 1.19 -9.74 -15.12
CA GLY A 31 2.06 -10.75 -14.50
C GLY A 31 3.10 -10.21 -13.52
N LEU A 32 3.10 -8.90 -13.21
CA LEU A 32 3.91 -8.35 -12.12
C LEU A 32 3.19 -8.45 -10.78
N ASP A 33 3.96 -8.63 -9.70
CA ASP A 33 3.44 -8.65 -8.34
C ASP A 33 3.01 -7.26 -7.87
N LEU A 34 1.81 -7.18 -7.30
CA LEU A 34 1.34 -5.96 -6.64
C LEU A 34 2.03 -5.82 -5.28
N ARG A 35 2.73 -4.70 -5.08
CA ARG A 35 3.28 -4.31 -3.78
C ARG A 35 2.84 -2.89 -3.41
N ILE A 36 2.29 -2.74 -2.20
CA ILE A 36 1.94 -1.44 -1.65
C ILE A 36 3.05 -1.02 -0.69
N ASP A 37 3.62 0.16 -0.92
CA ASP A 37 4.63 0.76 -0.08
C ASP A 37 4.08 2.04 0.56
N MET A 38 4.57 2.39 1.76
CA MET A 38 4.22 3.61 2.47
C MET A 38 5.44 4.48 2.70
N VAL A 39 5.28 5.79 2.54
CA VAL A 39 6.28 6.77 2.98
C VAL A 39 5.69 7.54 4.16
N THR A 40 6.31 7.42 5.33
CA THR A 40 5.84 8.08 6.55
C THR A 40 6.54 9.41 6.72
N LEU A 41 5.76 10.43 7.08
CA LEU A 41 6.21 11.81 7.21
C LEU A 41 5.95 12.29 8.62
N ALA A 42 6.92 12.99 9.20
CA ALA A 42 6.78 13.67 10.48
C ALA A 42 7.56 14.99 10.44
N PRO A 43 7.05 16.07 11.05
CA PRO A 43 7.76 17.35 11.09
C PRO A 43 9.18 17.21 11.64
N GLY A 44 10.16 17.81 10.95
CA GLY A 44 11.57 17.80 11.35
C GLY A 44 12.27 16.45 11.25
N ARG A 45 11.67 15.44 10.61
CA ARG A 45 12.27 14.11 10.41
C ARG A 45 12.37 13.76 8.94
N PHE A 46 13.39 12.98 8.58
CA PHE A 46 13.48 12.43 7.23
C PHE A 46 12.32 11.48 6.94
N PRO A 47 11.79 11.46 5.70
CA PRO A 47 10.81 10.48 5.28
C PRO A 47 11.32 9.05 5.51
N ARG A 48 10.46 8.16 6.01
CA ARG A 48 10.80 6.73 6.13
C ARG A 48 9.97 5.91 5.15
N HIS A 49 10.64 5.09 4.35
CA HIS A 49 10.00 4.17 3.42
C HIS A 49 9.76 2.82 4.07
N LEU A 50 8.51 2.38 4.08
CA LEU A 50 8.05 1.07 4.52
C LEU A 50 7.62 0.30 3.28
N ARG A 51 8.23 -0.86 3.03
CA ARG A 51 7.93 -1.68 1.85
C ARG A 51 6.93 -2.76 2.16
N GLY A 52 6.03 -3.06 1.23
CA GLY A 52 5.08 -4.16 1.35
C GLY A 52 4.18 -4.04 2.57
N VAL A 53 3.65 -2.83 2.81
CA VAL A 53 2.74 -2.61 3.94
C VAL A 53 1.42 -3.34 3.70
N ILE A 54 0.93 -3.96 4.76
CA ILE A 54 -0.36 -4.65 4.83
C ILE A 54 -1.21 -4.00 5.91
N SER A 55 -2.53 -3.99 5.73
CA SER A 55 -3.41 -3.52 6.81
C SER A 55 -3.46 -4.55 7.94
N THR A 56 -3.13 -4.13 9.16
CA THR A 56 -3.32 -4.95 10.36
C THR A 56 -4.81 -5.31 10.50
N GLY A 57 -5.12 -6.61 10.40
CA GLY A 57 -6.49 -7.15 10.48
C GLY A 57 -7.18 -7.46 9.16
N ALA A 58 -6.60 -7.07 8.00
CA ALA A 58 -7.14 -7.42 6.68
C ALA A 58 -6.47 -8.67 6.06
N ASP A 59 -5.19 -8.90 6.37
CA ASP A 59 -4.36 -9.98 5.79
C ASP A 59 -4.00 -11.09 6.80
N ARG A 60 -4.62 -11.09 7.99
CA ARG A 60 -4.51 -12.22 8.92
C ARG A 60 -5.69 -13.15 8.67
N PRO A 61 -5.49 -14.48 8.51
CA PRO A 61 -6.60 -15.41 8.38
C PRO A 61 -7.54 -15.35 9.60
#